data_AF-A0A0G4MGT3-F1
#
_entry.id   AF-A0A0G4MGT3-F1
#
_cell.length_a   1.000
_cell.length_b   1.000
_cell.length_c   1.000
_cell.angle_alpha   90.00
_cell.angle_beta   90.00
_cell.angle_gamma   90.00
#
_symmetry.space_group_name_H-M   'P 1'
#
loop_
_entity.id
_entity.type
_entity.pdbx_description
1 polymer ?
#
loop_
_entity_poly.entity_id
_entity_poly.type
_entity_poly.pdbx_seq_one_letter_code
_entity_poly.pdbx_strand_id
1 'polypeptide(L)'
;MPWDDDADVMVSEPSMFLLAAYYNMTTYYYEYPAIPEGRSFLLDINPHYLVRDKGKGLNSIDARWIDMDHGLFIDITTARYNVTYGEGEGVLVGKDGHLFRDTYLLPLLETTFEGVKAKIPYKYKDFLISEYGKESLSDKEINNHHFDDDKMEWVPTGEL
;
A
#
# COMPACT_ATOMS: atom_id res chain seq x y z
N MET A 1 -5.47 9.76 1.87
CA MET A 1 -6.47 10.68 2.49
C MET A 1 -6.17 12.10 2.01
N PRO A 2 -7.04 13.13 2.17
CA PRO A 2 -6.74 14.47 1.64
C PRO A 2 -5.45 15.12 2.18
N TRP A 3 -4.97 14.67 3.34
CA TRP A 3 -3.74 15.13 3.99
C TRP A 3 -2.56 14.15 3.84
N ASP A 4 -2.74 13.08 3.07
CA ASP A 4 -1.77 12.01 2.84
C ASP A 4 -1.19 12.21 1.43
N ASP A 5 0.13 12.24 1.30
CA ASP A 5 0.81 12.60 0.05
C ASP A 5 1.34 11.39 -0.73
N ASP A 6 1.24 10.19 -0.17
CA ASP A 6 1.57 8.93 -0.83
C ASP A 6 0.45 7.89 -0.72
N ALA A 7 0.68 6.77 -1.41
CA ALA A 7 -0.15 5.59 -1.31
C ALA A 7 0.76 4.36 -1.23
N ASP A 8 0.36 3.39 -0.40
CA ASP A 8 1.09 2.16 -0.20
C ASP A 8 0.35 0.95 -0.76
N VAL A 9 1.09 0.05 -1.39
CA VAL A 9 0.61 -1.28 -1.75
C VAL A 9 1.58 -2.37 -1.29
N MET A 10 1.03 -3.54 -1.02
CA MET A 10 1.82 -4.74 -0.74
C MET A 10 1.74 -5.74 -1.88
N VAL A 11 2.86 -6.37 -2.18
CA VAL A 11 2.93 -7.52 -3.09
C VAL A 11 3.52 -8.74 -2.39
N SER A 12 3.21 -9.92 -2.88
CA SER A 12 3.83 -11.15 -2.37
C SER A 12 5.32 -11.23 -2.73
N GLU A 13 6.13 -11.91 -1.92
CA GLU A 13 7.56 -12.14 -2.23
C GLU A 13 7.81 -12.74 -3.62
N PRO A 14 7.07 -13.78 -4.07
CA PRO A 14 7.20 -14.26 -5.45
C PRO A 14 6.89 -13.20 -6.50
N SER A 15 5.90 -12.34 -6.27
CA SER A 15 5.56 -11.24 -7.17
C SER A 15 6.70 -10.22 -7.23
N MET A 16 7.28 -9.83 -6.09
CA MET A 16 8.42 -8.93 -6.05
C MET A 16 9.61 -9.51 -6.82
N PHE A 17 9.87 -10.82 -6.72
CA PHE A 17 10.94 -11.47 -7.49
C PHE A 17 10.70 -11.41 -8.99
N LEU A 18 9.45 -11.60 -9.42
CA LEU A 18 9.07 -11.47 -10.82
C LEU A 18 9.25 -10.03 -11.32
N LEU A 19 8.82 -9.03 -10.53
CA LEU A 19 8.98 -7.62 -10.86
C LEU A 19 10.47 -7.25 -10.98
N ALA A 20 11.29 -7.65 -10.00
CA ALA A 20 12.73 -7.40 -9.99
C ALA A 20 13.45 -8.02 -11.19
N ALA A 21 13.11 -9.27 -11.55
CA ALA A 21 13.80 -10.00 -12.61
C ALA A 21 13.46 -9.52 -14.02
N TYR A 22 12.24 -9.04 -14.24
CA TYR A 22 11.72 -8.80 -15.60
C TYR A 22 11.26 -7.36 -15.87
N TYR A 23 10.95 -6.59 -14.83
CA TYR A 23 10.29 -5.29 -14.98
C TYR A 23 10.99 -4.13 -14.27
N ASN A 24 12.09 -4.36 -13.55
CA ASN A 24 12.85 -3.27 -12.95
C ASN A 24 13.34 -2.27 -14.01
N MET A 25 13.18 -0.98 -13.72
CA MET A 25 13.50 0.15 -14.60
C MET A 25 12.73 0.15 -15.93
N THR A 26 11.59 -0.55 -15.99
CA THR A 26 10.69 -0.45 -17.16
C THR A 26 9.73 0.72 -17.02
N THR A 27 9.37 1.30 -18.16
CA THR A 27 8.39 2.37 -18.26
C THR A 27 7.06 1.84 -18.79
N TYR A 28 5.95 2.24 -18.19
CA TYR A 28 4.61 1.89 -18.62
C TYR A 28 3.80 3.15 -18.90
N TYR A 29 3.18 3.21 -20.08
CA TYR A 29 2.31 4.30 -20.47
C TYR A 29 0.85 3.90 -20.24
N TYR A 30 0.08 4.78 -19.59
CA TYR A 30 -1.32 4.54 -19.27
C TYR A 30 -2.17 5.78 -19.56
N GLU A 31 -3.28 5.57 -20.28
CA GLU A 31 -4.31 6.57 -20.52
C GLU A 31 -5.54 6.25 -19.65
N TYR A 32 -6.08 7.26 -19.00
CA TYR A 32 -7.32 7.12 -18.22
C TYR A 32 -8.21 8.34 -18.42
N PRO A 33 -9.53 8.23 -18.18
CA PRO A 33 -10.49 9.26 -18.59
C PRO A 33 -10.18 10.68 -18.10
N ALA A 34 -9.52 10.81 -16.95
CA ALA A 34 -9.13 12.11 -16.38
C ALA A 34 -7.84 12.69 -16.98
N ILE A 35 -6.98 11.86 -17.60
CA ILE A 35 -5.75 12.26 -18.29
C ILE A 35 -5.72 11.59 -19.67
N PRO A 36 -6.44 12.14 -20.66
CA PRO A 36 -6.57 11.54 -21.99
C PRO A 36 -5.27 11.56 -22.81
N GLU A 37 -4.35 12.47 -22.51
CA GLU A 37 -2.99 12.49 -23.07
C GLU A 37 -2.07 11.40 -22.50
N GLY A 38 -2.57 10.65 -21.50
CA GLY A 38 -1.85 9.59 -20.82
C GLY A 38 -0.67 10.08 -19.99
N ARG A 39 -0.02 9.12 -19.33
CA ARG A 39 1.13 9.37 -18.46
C ARG A 39 2.06 8.17 -18.46
N SER A 40 3.35 8.45 -18.33
CA SER A 40 4.38 7.43 -18.24
C SER A 40 4.81 7.23 -16.79
N PHE A 41 4.93 5.97 -16.40
CA PHE A 41 5.29 5.56 -15.05
C PHE A 41 6.52 4.66 -15.08
N LEU A 42 7.44 4.85 -14.14
CA LEU A 42 8.63 4.03 -13.94
C LEU A 42 8.39 3.06 -12.80
N LEU A 43 8.68 1.77 -13.03
CA LEU A 43 8.83 0.81 -11.93
C LEU A 43 10.30 0.76 -11.49
N ASP A 44 10.60 1.28 -10.30
CA ASP A 44 11.94 1.27 -9.71
C ASP A 44 11.99 0.27 -8.54
N ILE A 45 12.82 -0.76 -8.67
CA ILE A 45 13.02 -1.78 -7.62
C ILE A 45 14.27 -1.42 -6.81
N ASN A 46 14.09 -1.26 -5.49
CA ASN A 46 15.18 -1.00 -4.57
C ASN A 46 16.20 -2.17 -4.63
N PRO A 47 17.51 -1.92 -4.86
CA PRO A 47 18.53 -2.98 -4.87
C PRO A 47 18.59 -3.82 -3.59
N HIS A 48 18.07 -3.28 -2.49
CA HIS A 48 17.97 -3.95 -1.19
C HIS A 48 16.61 -4.61 -0.94
N TYR A 49 15.82 -4.88 -1.98
CA TYR A 49 14.54 -5.60 -1.85
C TYR A 49 14.70 -7.04 -1.33
N LEU A 50 15.91 -7.60 -1.25
CA LEU A 50 16.15 -8.90 -0.61
C LEU A 50 16.37 -8.80 0.90
N VAL A 51 16.61 -7.59 1.43
CA VAL A 51 16.79 -7.37 2.86
C VAL A 51 15.42 -7.43 3.53
N ARG A 52 15.28 -8.31 4.51
CA ARG A 52 14.00 -8.63 5.15
C ARG A 52 13.69 -7.79 6.39
N ASP A 53 14.63 -6.96 6.83
CA ASP A 53 14.46 -5.98 7.90
C ASP A 53 15.01 -4.62 7.48
N LYS A 54 14.40 -3.53 7.97
CA LYS A 54 14.87 -2.17 7.70
C LYS A 54 16.16 -1.78 8.45
N GLY A 55 16.78 -2.67 9.22
CA GLY A 55 17.90 -2.32 10.11
C GLY A 55 17.58 -1.13 11.03
N LYS A 56 18.61 -0.40 11.47
CA LYS A 56 18.44 0.82 12.27
C LYS A 56 18.20 2.03 11.37
N GLY A 57 16.94 2.27 11.00
CA GLY A 57 16.50 3.48 10.31
C GLY A 57 16.81 3.50 8.81
N LEU A 58 16.89 2.34 8.15
CA LEU A 58 17.03 2.27 6.70
C LEU A 58 15.65 2.18 6.03
N ASN A 59 15.67 2.24 4.69
CA ASN A 59 14.48 2.24 3.85
C ASN A 59 13.67 0.94 3.97
N SER A 60 12.39 1.07 4.35
CA SER A 60 11.42 -0.04 4.41
C SER A 60 10.80 -0.38 3.05
N ILE A 61 10.98 0.48 2.04
CA ILE A 61 10.34 0.35 0.74
C ILE A 61 11.18 -0.53 -0.19
N ASP A 62 10.51 -1.48 -0.83
CA ASP A 62 11.14 -2.46 -1.71
C ASP A 62 11.05 -2.05 -3.20
N ALA A 63 10.05 -1.26 -3.57
CA ALA A 63 9.91 -0.72 -4.92
C ALA A 63 9.01 0.51 -4.94
N ARG A 64 9.06 1.27 -6.04
CA ARG A 64 8.18 2.41 -6.30
C ARG A 64 7.60 2.36 -7.71
N TRP A 65 6.35 2.78 -7.81
CA TRP A 65 5.71 3.10 -9.08
C TRP A 65 5.62 4.62 -9.21
N ILE A 66 6.41 5.20 -10.11
CA ILE A 66 6.70 6.64 -10.11
C ILE A 66 6.11 7.28 -11.36
N ASP A 67 5.26 8.29 -11.18
CA ASP A 67 4.87 9.22 -12.23
C ASP A 67 6.10 10.01 -12.71
N MET A 68 6.46 9.85 -13.98
CA MET A 68 7.65 10.48 -14.54
C MET A 68 7.50 11.98 -14.81
N ASP A 69 6.28 12.53 -14.84
CA ASP A 69 6.04 13.94 -15.11
C ASP A 69 6.21 14.79 -13.84
N HIS A 70 5.72 14.31 -12.70
CA HIS A 70 5.65 15.08 -11.45
C HIS A 70 6.46 14.47 -10.30
N GLY A 71 6.87 13.21 -10.41
CA GLY A 71 7.61 12.51 -9.37
C GLY A 71 6.76 11.97 -8.21
N LEU A 72 5.43 12.04 -8.30
CA LEU A 72 4.52 11.35 -7.37
C LEU A 72 4.70 9.83 -7.49
N PHE A 73 4.52 9.09 -6.40
CA PHE A 73 4.77 7.66 -6.40
C PHE A 73 3.81 6.87 -5.51
N ILE A 74 3.72 5.58 -5.80
CA ILE A 74 3.15 4.56 -4.92
C ILE A 74 4.30 3.74 -4.35
N ASP A 75 4.37 3.67 -3.03
CA ASP A 75 5.34 2.84 -2.33
C ASP A 75 4.87 1.37 -2.34
N ILE A 76 5.80 0.47 -2.65
CA ILE A 76 5.54 -0.97 -2.75
C ILE A 76 6.41 -1.69 -1.72
N THR A 77 5.76 -2.39 -0.81
CA THR A 77 6.41 -3.26 0.18
C THR A 77 6.12 -4.72 -0.09
N THR A 78 7.04 -5.60 0.31
CA THR A 78 6.90 -7.04 0.11
C THR A 78 6.37 -7.72 1.37
N ALA A 79 5.26 -8.45 1.24
CA ALA A 79 4.77 -9.37 2.26
C ALA A 79 5.45 -10.74 2.12
N ARG A 80 6.12 -11.21 3.18
CA ARG A 80 6.94 -12.43 3.14
C ARG A 80 6.58 -13.36 4.28
N TYR A 81 6.39 -14.66 4.00
CA TYR A 81 6.23 -15.64 5.06
C TYR A 81 7.50 -15.73 5.91
N ASN A 82 7.35 -15.66 7.23
CA ASN A 82 8.45 -15.82 8.18
C ASN A 82 8.18 -16.99 9.12
N VAL A 83 8.68 -18.16 8.73
CA VAL A 83 8.54 -19.42 9.50
C VAL A 83 9.43 -19.47 10.75
N THR A 84 10.38 -18.54 10.90
CA THR A 84 11.30 -18.48 12.04
C THR A 84 10.83 -17.56 13.15
N TYR A 85 9.78 -16.76 12.91
CA TYR A 85 9.18 -15.94 13.95
C TYR A 85 8.43 -16.84 14.95
N GLY A 86 8.57 -16.56 16.25
CA GLY A 86 8.05 -17.39 17.34
C GLY A 86 6.53 -17.59 17.40
N GLU A 87 5.80 -16.98 16.45
CA GLU A 87 4.35 -17.03 16.29
C GLU A 87 3.86 -18.15 15.35
N GLY A 88 4.78 -18.89 14.71
CA GLY A 88 4.50 -20.10 13.95
C GLY A 88 4.13 -19.91 12.47
N GLU A 89 3.64 -20.98 11.85
CA GLU A 89 3.24 -21.03 10.44
C GLU A 89 2.14 -20.01 10.10
N GLY A 90 2.12 -19.53 8.86
CA GLY A 90 1.09 -18.60 8.36
C GLY A 90 1.34 -17.11 8.68
N VAL A 91 2.46 -16.77 9.33
CA VAL A 91 2.84 -15.37 9.61
C VAL A 91 3.60 -14.77 8.44
N LEU A 92 3.15 -13.61 7.99
CA LEU A 92 3.86 -12.74 7.07
C LEU A 92 4.49 -11.56 7.82
N VAL A 93 5.57 -11.05 7.26
CA VAL A 93 6.29 -9.87 7.75
C VAL A 93 6.57 -8.91 6.61
N GLY A 94 6.35 -7.62 6.87
CA GLY A 94 6.85 -6.50 6.07
C GLY A 94 8.26 -6.11 6.51
N LYS A 95 9.01 -5.43 5.63
CA LYS A 95 10.39 -5.00 5.93
C LYS A 95 10.47 -3.97 7.05
N ASP A 96 9.39 -3.24 7.27
CA ASP A 96 9.18 -2.32 8.39
C ASP A 96 9.10 -3.02 9.76
N GLY A 97 8.87 -4.34 9.77
CA GLY A 97 8.72 -5.19 10.94
C GLY A 97 7.27 -5.55 11.25
N HIS A 98 6.28 -5.06 10.49
CA HIS A 98 4.87 -5.35 10.75
C HIS A 98 4.55 -6.81 10.46
N LEU A 99 3.81 -7.42 11.38
CA LEU A 99 3.47 -8.84 11.37
C LEU A 99 1.98 -9.02 11.17
N PHE A 100 1.61 -9.91 10.27
CA PHE A 100 0.20 -10.25 10.04
C PHE A 100 0.04 -11.70 9.62
N ARG A 101 -1.11 -12.29 9.92
CA ARG A 101 -1.42 -13.66 9.53
C ARG A 101 -2.04 -13.70 8.14
N ASP A 102 -1.68 -14.70 7.35
CA ASP A 102 -2.29 -14.94 6.04
C ASP A 102 -3.82 -15.09 6.12
N THR A 103 -4.35 -15.64 7.21
CA THR A 103 -5.80 -15.75 7.48
C THR A 103 -6.52 -14.39 7.62
N TYR A 104 -5.79 -13.29 7.78
CA TYR A 104 -6.34 -11.94 7.74
C TYR A 104 -6.30 -11.37 6.31
N LEU A 105 -5.36 -11.83 5.50
CA LEU A 105 -5.12 -11.38 4.13
C LEU A 105 -5.97 -12.14 3.10
N LEU A 106 -5.97 -13.46 3.18
CA LEU A 106 -6.46 -14.36 2.13
C LEU A 106 -7.84 -14.96 2.46
N PRO A 107 -8.71 -15.16 1.44
CA PRO A 107 -8.57 -14.63 0.08
C PRO A 107 -8.74 -13.10 0.04
N LEU A 108 -8.02 -12.44 -0.85
CA LEU A 108 -8.22 -11.00 -1.05
C LEU A 108 -9.64 -10.71 -1.54
N LEU A 109 -10.22 -9.62 -1.05
CA LEU A 109 -11.53 -9.13 -1.47
C LEU A 109 -11.37 -8.11 -2.59
N GLU A 110 -12.27 -8.11 -3.55
CA GLU A 110 -12.35 -7.08 -4.57
C GLU A 110 -13.08 -5.85 -4.03
N THR A 111 -12.57 -4.67 -4.36
CA THR A 111 -13.18 -3.39 -4.03
C THR A 111 -12.86 -2.35 -5.11
N THR A 112 -13.31 -1.12 -4.90
CA THR A 112 -12.89 0.04 -5.67
C THR A 112 -12.18 1.01 -4.74
N PHE A 113 -11.06 1.59 -5.20
CA PHE A 113 -10.34 2.67 -4.53
C PHE A 113 -10.10 3.76 -5.57
N GLU A 114 -10.57 4.99 -5.28
CA GLU A 114 -10.50 6.13 -6.21
C GLU A 114 -11.03 5.83 -7.63
N GLY A 115 -12.09 5.04 -7.71
CA GLY A 115 -12.70 4.64 -9.00
C GLY A 115 -11.97 3.50 -9.73
N VAL A 116 -10.84 3.00 -9.21
CA VAL A 116 -10.06 1.90 -9.79
C VAL A 116 -10.31 0.59 -9.02
N LYS A 117 -10.39 -0.53 -9.73
CA LYS A 117 -10.51 -1.86 -9.11
C LYS A 117 -9.26 -2.16 -8.28
N ALA A 118 -9.46 -2.52 -7.02
CA ALA A 118 -8.41 -2.83 -6.08
C ALA A 118 -8.70 -4.14 -5.34
N LYS A 119 -7.69 -4.62 -4.60
CA LYS A 119 -7.80 -5.78 -3.71
C LYS A 119 -7.41 -5.40 -2.31
N ILE A 120 -8.18 -5.85 -1.32
CA ILE A 120 -7.94 -5.59 0.10
C ILE A 120 -7.91 -6.90 0.91
N PRO A 121 -7.32 -6.89 2.13
CA PRO A 121 -7.33 -8.05 3.01
C PRO A 121 -8.74 -8.59 3.33
N TYR A 122 -8.88 -9.91 3.49
CA TYR A 122 -10.13 -10.58 3.89
C TYR A 122 -10.73 -9.98 5.17
N LYS A 123 -9.91 -9.81 6.21
CA LYS A 123 -10.28 -9.24 7.50
C LYS A 123 -9.79 -7.81 7.66
N TYR A 124 -9.96 -6.97 6.63
CA TYR A 124 -9.45 -5.60 6.62
C TYR A 124 -9.83 -4.78 7.86
N LYS A 125 -11.03 -4.97 8.45
CA LYS A 125 -11.41 -4.29 9.70
C LYS A 125 -10.54 -4.70 10.88
N ASP A 126 -10.39 -6.00 11.10
CA ASP A 126 -9.55 -6.52 12.20
C ASP A 126 -8.09 -6.10 12.01
N PHE A 127 -7.63 -6.10 10.75
CA PHE A 127 -6.29 -5.66 10.36
C PHE A 127 -6.08 -4.17 10.71
N LEU A 128 -6.97 -3.29 10.25
CA LEU A 128 -6.91 -1.85 10.56
C LEU A 128 -7.01 -1.57 12.05
N ILE A 129 -7.86 -2.29 12.79
CA ILE A 129 -7.96 -2.15 14.25
C ILE A 129 -6.66 -2.56 14.94
N SER A 130 -6.01 -3.63 14.46
CA SER A 130 -4.76 -4.11 15.06
C SER A 130 -3.61 -3.11 14.88
N GLU A 131 -3.63 -2.36 13.78
CA GLU A 131 -2.58 -1.39 13.44
C GLU A 131 -2.86 0.00 14.04
N TYR A 132 -4.08 0.49 13.86
CA TYR A 132 -4.45 1.89 14.12
C TYR A 132 -5.42 2.09 15.29
N GLY A 133 -5.83 1.01 15.98
CA GLY A 133 -6.80 1.06 17.06
C GLY A 133 -8.25 1.05 16.56
N LYS A 134 -9.20 0.95 17.50
CA LYS A 134 -10.63 0.76 17.17
C LYS A 134 -11.24 2.00 16.53
N GLU A 135 -10.72 3.16 16.92
CA GLU A 135 -11.13 4.48 16.48
C GLU A 135 -10.87 4.68 14.98
N SER A 136 -9.92 3.94 14.39
CA SER A 136 -9.61 4.00 12.95
C SER A 136 -10.79 3.66 12.03
N LEU A 137 -11.81 2.98 12.54
CA LEU A 137 -13.00 2.60 11.78
C LEU A 137 -14.24 3.43 12.15
N SER A 138 -14.16 4.31 13.15
CA SER A 138 -15.32 5.00 13.70
C SER A 138 -15.13 6.51 13.85
N ASP A 139 -13.90 6.98 13.99
CA ASP A 139 -13.62 8.40 14.07
C ASP A 139 -13.84 9.04 12.70
N LYS A 140 -14.69 10.05 12.68
CA LYS A 140 -15.06 10.80 11.49
C LYS A 140 -14.50 12.20 11.52
N GLU A 141 -13.68 12.56 12.52
CA GLU A 141 -13.12 13.90 12.68
C GLU A 141 -11.60 13.79 12.79
N ILE A 142 -10.89 13.94 11.67
CA ILE A 142 -9.43 13.78 11.61
C ILE A 142 -8.85 14.93 10.79
N ASN A 143 -7.75 15.53 11.28
CA ASN A 143 -6.98 16.55 10.55
C ASN A 143 -7.82 17.70 9.97
N ASN A 144 -8.78 18.24 10.75
CA ASN A 144 -9.74 19.28 10.32
C ASN A 144 -10.69 18.86 9.18
N HIS A 145 -10.90 17.56 9.01
CA HIS A 145 -11.85 17.00 8.04
C HIS A 145 -12.88 16.12 8.74
N HIS A 146 -14.09 16.14 8.19
CA HIS A 146 -15.19 15.26 8.54
C HIS A 146 -15.36 14.18 7.47
N PHE A 147 -15.60 12.93 7.84
CA PHE A 147 -15.95 11.89 6.85
C PHE A 147 -17.45 11.90 6.53
N ASP A 148 -17.80 12.30 5.32
CA ASP A 148 -19.17 12.32 4.78
C ASP A 148 -19.56 10.91 4.29
N ASP A 149 -20.50 10.25 4.99
CA ASP A 149 -20.94 8.90 4.65
C ASP A 149 -21.71 8.80 3.32
N ASP A 150 -22.42 9.87 2.94
CA ASP A 150 -23.25 9.85 1.72
C ASP A 150 -22.36 9.94 0.48
N LYS A 151 -21.27 10.71 0.57
CA LYS A 151 -20.30 10.87 -0.51
C LYS A 151 -19.14 9.87 -0.44
N MET A 152 -18.93 9.24 0.71
CA MET A 152 -17.80 8.37 0.99
C MET A 152 -16.45 9.10 0.83
N GLU A 153 -16.35 10.33 1.33
CA GLU A 153 -15.16 11.18 1.21
C GLU A 153 -14.89 12.01 2.47
N TRP A 154 -13.64 12.42 2.68
CA TRP A 154 -13.24 13.35 3.74
C TRP A 154 -13.42 14.80 3.25
N VAL A 155 -14.26 15.58 3.93
CA VAL A 155 -14.56 16.99 3.60
C VAL A 155 -13.97 17.94 4.65
N PRO A 156 -13.41 19.10 4.27
CA PRO A 156 -12.92 20.08 5.24
C PRO A 156 -14.03 20.59 6.16
N THR A 157 -13.73 20.74 7.46
CA THR A 157 -14.68 21.24 8.49
C THR A 157 -14.72 22.77 8.62
N GLY A 158 -13.86 23.48 7.90
CA GLY A 158 -13.79 24.95 7.85
C GLY A 158 -13.15 25.45 6.55
N GLU A 159 -13.21 26.76 6.33
CA GLU A 159 -12.45 27.40 5.23
C GLU A 159 -10.95 27.36 5.55
N LEU A 160 -10.15 26.87 4.60
CA LEU A 160 -8.68 26.88 4.63
C LEU A 160 -8.12 28.31 4.55
#